data_AF-A0A433T173-F1
#
_entry.id   AF-A0A433T173-F1
#
_cell.length_a   1.000
_cell.length_b   1.000
_cell.length_c   1.000
_cell.angle_alpha   90.00
_cell.angle_beta   90.00
_cell.angle_gamma   90.00
#
_symmetry.space_group_name_H-M   'P 1'
#
loop_
_entity.id
_entity.type
_entity.pdbx_description
1 polymer ?
#
loop_
_entity_poly.entity_id
_entity_poly.type
_entity_poly.pdbx_seq_one_letter_code
_entity_poly.pdbx_strand_id
1 'polypeptide(L)'
;MYSADFTMAWSREGTRNFLALYREEECLWKVKSKLYNDKNAREKANGKLAAFCRQFETDANIDTVRRKINNLRCAFRKELKRQQQENSKLSASGSDEVYEPKLWYFNELLFLQDQETPRASR
;
A
#
# COMPACT_ATOMS: atom_id res chain seq x y z
N MET A 1 15.78 -7.20 -19.57
CA MET A 1 14.57 -7.36 -18.74
C MET A 1 14.61 -6.32 -17.64
N TYR A 2 13.73 -5.31 -17.67
CA TYR A 2 13.69 -4.22 -16.69
C TYR A 2 13.17 -4.75 -15.34
N SER A 3 14.10 -5.15 -14.48
CA SER A 3 13.83 -5.39 -13.05
C SER A 3 14.84 -4.58 -12.26
N ALA A 4 14.72 -3.25 -12.36
CA ALA A 4 15.29 -2.34 -11.37
C ALA A 4 14.11 -1.84 -10.54
N ASP A 5 14.19 -2.06 -9.23
CA ASP A 5 13.25 -1.67 -8.21
C ASP A 5 12.69 -0.25 -8.41
N PHE A 6 11.47 -0.14 -8.96
CA PHE A 6 10.73 1.13 -9.08
C PHE A 6 10.26 1.69 -7.71
N THR A 7 10.74 1.13 -6.60
CA THR A 7 10.51 1.65 -5.25
C THR A 7 11.49 2.76 -4.85
N MET A 8 12.53 3.06 -5.62
CA MET A 8 13.68 3.85 -5.13
C MET A 8 13.97 5.17 -5.88
N ALA A 9 13.07 6.15 -5.84
CA ALA A 9 13.46 7.54 -6.11
C ALA A 9 12.63 8.63 -5.41
N TRP A 10 11.82 8.29 -4.40
CA TRP A 10 11.18 9.30 -3.56
C TRP A 10 11.83 9.32 -2.19
N SER A 11 11.96 10.51 -1.61
CA SER A 11 12.39 10.65 -0.22
C SER A 11 11.44 9.86 0.70
N ARG A 12 11.92 9.51 1.90
CA ARG A 12 11.06 8.87 2.93
C ARG A 12 9.82 9.72 3.18
N GLU A 13 9.99 11.05 3.25
CA GLU A 13 8.90 12.00 3.40
C GLU A 13 7.92 11.99 2.22
N GLY A 14 8.43 12.00 0.97
CA GLY A 14 7.57 11.91 -0.22
C GLY A 14 6.73 10.63 -0.24
N THR A 15 7.33 9.51 0.19
CA THR A 15 6.62 8.24 0.31
C THR A 15 5.56 8.29 1.41
N ARG A 16 5.86 8.85 2.59
CA ARG A 16 4.85 9.01 3.67
C ARG A 16 3.69 9.91 3.26
N ASN A 17 3.98 11.04 2.62
CA ASN A 17 2.95 11.97 2.15
C ASN A 17 2.06 11.32 1.09
N PHE A 18 2.64 10.55 0.17
CA PHE A 18 1.86 9.77 -0.78
C PHE A 18 0.96 8.73 -0.11
N LEU A 19 1.48 8.01 0.89
CA LEU A 19 0.70 7.02 1.64
C LEU A 19 -0.43 7.67 2.45
N ALA A 20 -0.19 8.84 3.03
CA ALA A 20 -1.21 9.61 3.72
C ALA A 20 -2.34 10.04 2.76
N LEU A 21 -2.00 10.60 1.60
CA LEU A 21 -2.97 10.94 0.55
C LEU A 21 -3.72 9.69 0.09
N TYR A 22 -3.02 8.59 -0.16
CA TYR A 22 -3.64 7.34 -0.58
C TYR A 22 -4.63 6.79 0.47
N ARG A 23 -4.30 6.92 1.76
CA ARG A 23 -5.14 6.49 2.87
C ARG A 23 -6.45 7.28 2.94
N GLU A 24 -6.41 8.60 2.69
CA GLU A 24 -7.60 9.46 2.68
C GLU A 24 -8.57 9.13 1.54
N GLU A 25 -8.03 8.74 0.38
CA GLU A 25 -8.82 8.47 -0.81
C GLU A 25 -9.43 7.05 -0.79
N GLU A 26 -10.44 6.85 0.07
CA GLU A 26 -11.14 5.55 0.25
C GLU A 26 -11.70 4.97 -1.06
N CYS A 27 -12.02 5.82 -2.03
CA CYS A 27 -12.49 5.41 -3.36
C CYS A 27 -11.44 4.60 -4.14
N LEU A 28 -10.15 4.68 -3.78
CA LEU A 28 -9.07 3.96 -4.43
C LEU A 28 -8.78 2.59 -3.82
N TRP A 29 -9.11 2.37 -2.55
CA TRP A 29 -8.64 1.17 -1.83
C TRP A 29 -9.71 0.43 -1.04
N LYS A 30 -10.78 1.10 -0.60
CA LYS A 30 -11.78 0.54 0.31
C LYS A 30 -12.98 0.03 -0.47
N VAL A 31 -12.97 -1.26 -0.82
CA VAL A 31 -14.01 -1.88 -1.67
C VAL A 31 -15.43 -1.71 -1.10
N LYS A 32 -15.55 -1.71 0.23
CA LYS A 32 -16.83 -1.55 0.95
C LYS A 32 -17.31 -0.10 1.03
N SER A 33 -16.52 0.88 0.60
CA SER A 33 -16.94 2.28 0.60
C SER A 33 -17.94 2.54 -0.53
N LYS A 34 -18.96 3.36 -0.26
CA LYS A 34 -19.90 3.84 -1.29
C LYS A 34 -19.17 4.57 -2.43
N LEU A 35 -18.03 5.18 -2.10
CA LEU A 35 -17.19 5.94 -3.04
C LEU A 35 -16.37 5.04 -3.97
N TYR A 36 -16.21 3.75 -3.68
CA TYR A 36 -15.38 2.84 -4.49
C TYR A 36 -15.90 2.68 -5.93
N ASN A 37 -17.21 2.73 -6.11
CA ASN A 37 -17.86 2.64 -7.43
C ASN A 37 -18.16 4.02 -8.05
N ASP A 38 -17.83 5.11 -7.36
CA ASP A 38 -17.99 6.46 -7.89
C ASP A 38 -16.82 6.79 -8.83
N LYS A 39 -17.12 6.84 -10.13
CA LYS A 39 -16.15 7.16 -11.18
C LYS A 39 -15.53 8.54 -10.99
N ASN A 40 -16.34 9.54 -10.62
CA ASN A 40 -15.89 10.92 -10.44
C ASN A 40 -14.98 11.04 -9.21
N ALA A 41 -15.33 10.35 -8.12
CA ALA A 41 -14.48 10.30 -6.93
C ALA A 41 -13.13 9.63 -7.25
N ARG A 42 -13.12 8.52 -8.00
CA ARG A 42 -11.88 7.84 -8.41
C ARG A 42 -11.03 8.70 -9.34
N GLU A 43 -11.62 9.40 -10.28
CA GLU A 43 -10.89 10.27 -11.19
C GLU A 43 -10.24 11.43 -10.44
N LYS A 44 -10.98 12.11 -9.55
CA LYS A 44 -10.46 13.18 -8.69
C LYS A 44 -9.30 12.68 -7.81
N ALA A 45 -9.47 11.54 -7.16
CA ALA A 45 -8.44 10.95 -6.32
C ALA A 45 -7.18 10.60 -7.13
N ASN A 46 -7.33 9.93 -8.28
CA ASN A 46 -6.19 9.63 -9.15
C ASN A 46 -5.50 10.91 -9.64
N GLY A 47 -6.26 11.96 -9.98
CA GLY A 47 -5.72 13.26 -10.36
C GLY A 47 -4.90 13.91 -9.24
N LYS A 48 -5.40 13.86 -8.00
CA LYS A 48 -4.71 14.39 -6.81
C LYS A 48 -3.40 13.65 -6.54
N LEU A 49 -3.41 12.32 -6.60
CA LEU A 49 -2.19 11.51 -6.48
C LEU A 49 -1.22 11.74 -7.65
N ALA A 50 -1.72 11.89 -8.89
CA ALA A 50 -0.87 12.16 -10.05
C ALA A 50 -0.20 13.54 -9.96
N ALA A 51 -0.94 14.56 -9.51
CA ALA A 51 -0.39 15.89 -9.26
C ALA A 51 0.71 15.86 -8.18
N PHE A 52 0.56 15.04 -7.14
CA PHE A 52 1.63 14.81 -6.17
C PHE A 52 2.84 14.13 -6.80
N CYS A 53 2.64 13.07 -7.60
CA CYS A 53 3.72 12.39 -8.31
C CYS A 53 4.49 13.34 -9.24
N ARG A 54 3.81 14.32 -9.87
CA ARG A 54 4.44 15.31 -10.77
C ARG A 54 5.48 16.19 -10.11
N GLN A 55 5.47 16.31 -8.79
CA GLN A 55 6.52 17.03 -8.05
C GLN A 55 7.87 16.30 -8.08
N PHE A 56 7.85 14.99 -8.37
CA PHE A 56 9.04 14.14 -8.41
C PHE A 56 9.33 13.60 -9.81
N GLU A 57 8.29 13.41 -10.63
CA GLU A 57 8.38 12.85 -11.98
C GLU A 57 7.43 13.63 -12.90
N THR A 58 7.98 14.49 -13.76
CA THR A 58 7.22 15.46 -14.58
C THR A 58 6.16 14.80 -15.46
N ASP A 59 6.43 13.60 -15.97
CA ASP A 59 5.53 12.80 -16.81
C ASP A 59 4.54 11.93 -16.03
N ALA A 60 4.45 12.10 -14.71
CA ALA A 60 3.56 11.29 -13.90
C ALA A 60 2.08 11.47 -14.29
N ASN A 61 1.45 10.33 -14.54
CA ASN A 61 0.05 10.22 -14.91
C ASN A 61 -0.68 9.18 -14.04
N ILE A 62 -1.93 8.90 -14.37
CA ILE A 62 -2.77 7.94 -13.64
C ILE A 62 -2.14 6.53 -13.66
N ASP A 63 -1.51 6.12 -14.75
CA ASP A 63 -0.82 4.82 -14.84
C ASP A 63 0.40 4.76 -13.91
N THR A 64 1.15 5.85 -13.77
CA THR A 64 2.24 5.96 -12.77
C THR A 64 1.69 5.76 -11.36
N VAL A 65 0.58 6.43 -11.02
CA VAL A 65 -0.10 6.28 -9.72
C VAL A 65 -0.54 4.83 -9.48
N ARG A 66 -1.23 4.23 -10.46
CA ARG A 66 -1.71 2.84 -10.37
C ARG A 66 -0.56 1.85 -10.18
N ARG A 67 0.52 2.02 -10.95
CA ARG A 67 1.73 1.20 -10.84
C ARG A 67 2.35 1.35 -9.46
N LYS A 68 2.45 2.58 -8.95
CA LYS A 68 3.00 2.86 -7.61
C LYS A 68 2.18 2.20 -6.51
N ILE A 69 0.86 2.37 -6.54
CA ILE A 69 -0.06 1.72 -5.59
C ILE A 69 0.10 0.20 -5.65
N ASN A 70 0.12 -0.38 -6.86
CA ASN A 70 0.28 -1.81 -7.02
C ASN A 70 1.60 -2.32 -6.43
N ASN A 71 2.70 -1.62 -6.66
CA ASN A 71 4.01 -1.97 -6.10
C ASN A 71 4.02 -1.91 -4.57
N LEU A 72 3.43 -0.85 -3.98
CA LEU A 72 3.28 -0.71 -2.53
C LEU A 72 2.45 -1.85 -1.93
N ARG A 73 1.32 -2.19 -2.56
CA ARG A 73 0.47 -3.31 -2.14
C ARG A 73 1.18 -4.65 -2.25
N CYS A 74 1.94 -4.87 -3.32
CA CYS A 74 2.75 -6.08 -3.48
C CYS A 74 3.82 -6.21 -2.40
N ALA A 75 4.54 -5.13 -2.07
CA ALA A 75 5.52 -5.13 -0.98
C ALA A 75 4.84 -5.40 0.38
N PHE A 76 3.72 -4.73 0.64
CA PHE A 76 2.94 -4.89 1.86
C PHE A 76 2.43 -6.33 2.03
N ARG A 77 1.82 -6.93 1.02
CA ARG A 77 1.35 -8.34 1.06
C ARG A 77 2.47 -9.31 1.40
N LYS A 78 3.64 -9.13 0.79
CA LYS A 78 4.81 -10.00 1.03
C LYS A 78 5.27 -9.89 2.48
N GLU A 79 5.35 -8.66 3.01
CA GLU A 79 5.77 -8.45 4.40
C GLU A 79 4.70 -8.89 5.39
N LEU A 80 3.41 -8.66 5.11
CA LEU A 80 2.29 -9.11 5.94
C LEU A 80 2.26 -10.64 6.03
N LYS A 81 2.45 -11.35 4.91
CA LYS A 81 2.54 -12.81 4.91
C LYS A 81 3.72 -13.31 5.73
N ARG A 82 4.87 -12.64 5.64
CA ARG A 82 6.05 -12.96 6.45
C ARG A 82 5.75 -12.76 7.94
N GLN A 83 5.18 -11.62 8.32
CA GLN A 83 4.80 -11.36 9.71
C GLN A 83 3.85 -12.43 10.26
N GLN A 84 2.81 -12.80 9.50
CA GLN A 84 1.87 -13.85 9.90
C GLN A 84 2.57 -15.21 10.08
N GLN A 85 3.49 -15.55 9.18
CA GLN A 85 4.23 -16.80 9.23
C GLN A 85 5.19 -16.86 10.43
N GLU A 86 5.93 -15.78 10.69
CA GLU A 86 6.87 -15.71 11.82
C GLU A 86 6.12 -15.69 13.16
N ASN A 87 5.04 -14.91 13.28
CA ASN A 87 4.19 -14.91 14.48
C ASN A 87 3.60 -16.29 14.78
N SER A 88 3.20 -17.05 13.75
CA SER A 88 2.72 -18.43 13.92
C SER A 88 3.80 -19.37 14.46
N LYS A 89 5.05 -19.24 14.00
CA LYS A 89 6.19 -20.02 14.52
C LYS A 89 6.51 -19.67 15.96
N LEU A 90 6.53 -18.38 16.30
CA LEU A 90 6.81 -17.90 17.66
C LEU A 90 5.76 -18.40 18.65
N SER A 91 4.48 -18.31 18.27
CA SER A 91 3.37 -18.87 19.05
C SER A 91 3.50 -20.39 19.24
N ALA A 92 3.89 -21.14 18.20
CA ALA A 92 4.11 -22.58 18.31
C ALA A 92 5.33 -22.94 19.18
N SER A 93 6.31 -22.05 19.30
CA SER A 93 7.49 -22.22 20.16
C SER A 93 7.25 -21.80 21.61
N GLY A 94 6.07 -21.27 21.94
CA GLY A 94 5.76 -20.72 23.27
C GLY A 94 6.47 -19.40 23.57
N SER A 95 7.02 -18.73 22.56
CA SER A 95 7.65 -17.42 22.69
C SER A 95 6.60 -16.31 22.65
N ASP A 96 6.72 -15.32 23.55
CA ASP A 96 5.86 -14.12 23.57
C ASP A 96 6.37 -13.03 22.59
N GLU A 97 7.42 -13.32 21.82
CA GLU A 97 7.97 -12.39 20.85
C GLU A 97 7.04 -12.19 19.65
N VAL A 98 6.97 -10.95 19.16
CA VAL A 98 6.21 -10.59 17.96
C VAL A 98 7.20 -10.18 16.87
N TYR A 99 7.01 -10.69 15.65
CA TYR A 99 7.83 -10.31 14.51
C TYR A 99 7.63 -8.83 14.16
N GLU A 100 8.73 -8.07 14.17
CA GLU A 100 8.78 -6.70 13.69
C GLU A 100 8.98 -6.63 12.16
N PRO A 101 8.05 -5.98 11.42
CA PRO A 101 8.18 -5.80 9.98
C PRO A 101 9.43 -5.00 9.59
N LYS A 102 10.17 -5.49 8.59
CA LYS A 102 11.37 -4.82 8.07
C LYS A 102 11.06 -3.66 7.12
N LEU A 103 9.82 -3.61 6.63
CA LEU A 103 9.36 -2.57 5.72
C LEU A 103 9.07 -1.30 6.52
N TRP A 104 9.89 -0.26 6.35
CA TRP A 104 9.83 0.95 7.19
C TRP A 104 8.49 1.70 7.14
N TYR A 105 7.73 1.57 6.05
CA TYR A 105 6.38 2.15 5.91
C TYR A 105 5.26 1.12 6.09
N PHE A 106 5.55 -0.05 6.68
CA PHE A 106 4.55 -1.10 6.89
C PHE A 106 3.34 -0.60 7.67
N ASN A 107 3.60 0.13 8.76
CA ASN A 107 2.55 0.67 9.64
C ASN A 107 1.62 1.64 8.91
N GLU A 108 2.15 2.41 7.95
CA GLU A 108 1.37 3.34 7.14
C GLU A 108 0.40 2.61 6.20
N LEU A 109 0.65 1.33 5.88
CA LEU A 109 -0.18 0.50 4.99
C LEU A 109 -1.10 -0.46 5.74
N LEU A 110 -1.09 -0.48 7.08
CA LEU A 110 -1.94 -1.36 7.88
C LEU A 110 -3.44 -1.19 7.61
N PHE A 111 -3.88 0.00 7.16
CA PHE A 111 -5.28 0.23 6.77
C PHE A 111 -5.75 -0.66 5.60
N LEU A 112 -4.81 -1.23 4.84
CA LEU A 112 -5.10 -2.18 3.76
C LEU A 112 -5.23 -3.62 4.24
N GLN A 113 -4.85 -3.94 5.48
CA GLN A 113 -4.83 -5.32 5.99
C GLN A 113 -6.18 -6.02 5.76
N ASP A 114 -7.29 -5.37 6.11
CA ASP A 114 -8.65 -5.90 5.92
C ASP A 114 -9.04 -6.13 4.47
N GLN A 115 -8.36 -5.47 3.53
CA GLN A 115 -8.57 -5.63 2.09
C GLN A 115 -7.68 -6.72 1.49
N GLU A 116 -6.57 -7.07 2.15
CA GLU A 116 -5.55 -7.99 1.65
C GLU A 116 -5.61 -9.37 2.29
N THR A 117 -6.17 -9.48 3.49
CA THR A 117 -6.52 -10.78 4.06
C THR A 117 -7.73 -11.33 3.30
N PRO A 118 -7.60 -12.47 2.60
CA PRO A 118 -8.78 -13.17 2.10
C PRO A 118 -9.68 -13.44 3.30
N ARG A 119 -10.95 -13.03 3.21
CA ARG A 119 -11.94 -13.55 4.15
C ARG A 119 -11.86 -15.06 4.00
N ALA A 120 -11.47 -15.76 5.06
CA ALA A 120 -11.68 -17.20 5.12
C ALA A 120 -13.17 -17.41 4.84
N SER A 121 -13.50 -18.00 3.70
CA SER A 121 -14.83 -18.55 3.50
C SER A 121 -14.99 -19.62 4.57
N ARG A 122 -15.78 -19.29 5.59
CA ARG A 122 -16.33 -20.25 6.53
C ARG A 122 -17.33 -21.13 5.81
#